data_AF-A0A0K8Q4X0-F1
#
_entry.id   AF-A0A0K8Q4X0-F1
#
_cell.length_a   1.000
_cell.length_b   1.000
_cell.length_c   1.000
_cell.angle_alpha   90.00
_cell.angle_beta   90.00
_cell.angle_gamma   90.00
#
_symmetry.space_group_name_H-M   'P 1'
#
loop_
_entity.id
_entity.type
_entity.pdbx_description
1 polymer ?
#
loop_
_entity_poly.entity_id
_entity_poly.type
_entity_poly.pdbx_seq_one_letter_code
_entity_poly.pdbx_strand_id
1 'polypeptide(L)' 'MKKAMQSAQRAGAKGIRIACSGRLGGAEMSRSEFYREGRVPLHTLRANIDYGFYEAKTTFGRIGVKVWIYKGD' A
#
# COMPACT_ATOMS: atom_id res chain seq x y z
N MET A 1 6.77 3.11 4.87
CA MET A 1 5.32 2.81 4.83
C MET A 1 4.54 3.53 5.93
N LYS A 2 4.97 3.47 7.21
CA LYS A 2 4.31 4.18 8.34
C LYS A 2 3.97 5.66 8.10
N LYS A 3 4.90 6.46 7.56
CA LYS A 3 4.64 7.89 7.24
C LYS A 3 3.47 8.07 6.26
N ALA A 4 3.41 7.26 5.21
CA ALA A 4 2.33 7.33 4.22
C ALA A 4 0.97 6.93 4.81
N MET A 5 0.94 5.94 5.71
CA MET A 5 -0.29 5.56 6.41
C MET A 5 -0.80 6.68 7.31
N GLN A 6 0.10 7.30 8.09
CA GLN A 6 -0.25 8.46 8.92
C GLN A 6 -0.76 9.65 8.09
N SER A 7 -0.12 9.93 6.95
CA SER A 7 -0.59 10.97 6.03
C SER A 7 -1.98 10.68 5.47
N ALA A 8 -2.27 9.44 5.07
CA ALA A 8 -3.59 9.05 4.59
C ALA A 8 -4.66 9.13 5.68
N GLN A 9 -4.32 8.72 6.90
CA GLN A 9 -5.22 8.81 8.06
C GLN A 9 -5.54 10.28 8.39
N ARG A 10 -4.54 11.17 8.35
CA ARG A 10 -4.73 12.62 8.53
C ARG A 10 -5.58 13.24 7.43
N ALA A 11 -5.52 12.71 6.21
CA ALA A 11 -6.37 13.13 5.10
C ALA A 11 -7.81 12.60 5.19
N GLY A 12 -8.16 11.85 6.24
CA GLY A 12 -9.51 11.35 6.48
C GLY A 12 -9.81 9.97 5.88
N ALA A 13 -8.79 9.21 5.46
CA ALA A 13 -9.00 7.83 5.03
C ALA A 13 -9.51 6.96 6.19
N LYS A 14 -10.54 6.15 5.95
CA LYS A 14 -11.09 5.20 6.94
C LYS A 14 -10.26 3.91 7.05
N GLY A 15 -9.40 3.66 6.07
CA GLY A 15 -8.39 2.63 6.14
C GLY A 15 -7.42 2.69 4.97
N ILE A 16 -6.25 2.11 5.16
CA ILE A 16 -5.20 2.04 4.15
C ILE A 16 -4.51 0.69 4.21
N ARG A 17 -4.20 0.13 3.04
CA ARG A 17 -3.31 -1.01 2.87
C ARG A 17 -2.22 -0.62 1.89
N ILE A 18 -0.96 -0.87 2.26
CA ILE A 18 0.19 -0.66 1.38
C ILE A 18 0.91 -2.00 1.29
N ALA A 19 1.18 -2.47 0.07
CA ALA A 19 2.00 -3.64 -0.18
C ALA A 19 3.17 -3.25 -1.10
N CYS A 20 4.39 -3.55 -0.66
CA CYS A 20 5.58 -3.40 -1.49
C CYS A 20 6.19 -4.78 -1.73
N SER A 21 6.53 -5.06 -2.99
CA SER A 21 7.12 -6.32 -3.43
C SER A 21 8.39 -6.07 -4.22
N GLY A 22 9.46 -6.79 -3.89
CA GLY A 22 10.74 -6.70 -4.60
C GLY A 22 11.93 -6.90 -3.67
N ARG A 23 13.10 -6.46 -4.10
CA ARG A 23 14.34 -6.49 -3.30
C ARG A 23 14.36 -5.33 -2.30
N LEU A 24 13.53 -5.44 -1.27
CA LEU A 24 13.35 -4.38 -0.28
C LEU A 24 14.66 -4.15 0.50
N GLY A 25 15.13 -2.91 0.56
CA GLY A 25 16.38 -2.55 1.24
C GLY A 25 17.66 -3.07 0.58
N GLY A 26 17.60 -3.50 -0.68
CA GLY A 26 18.77 -4.06 -1.39
C GLY A 26 19.06 -5.53 -1.07
N ALA A 27 18.14 -6.22 -0.37
CA ALA A 27 18.27 -7.64 -0.08
C ALA A 27 18.47 -8.47 -1.36
N GLU A 28 19.24 -9.55 -1.26
CA GLU A 28 19.53 -10.44 -2.39
C GLU A 28 18.27 -11.15 -2.90
N MET A 29 17.40 -11.57 -1.97
CA MET A 29 16.13 -12.25 -2.27
C MET A 29 14.94 -11.28 -2.20
N SER A 30 14.01 -11.40 -3.16
CA SER A 30 12.81 -10.57 -3.17
C SER A 30 11.83 -10.97 -2.07
N ARG A 31 11.22 -9.97 -1.43
CA ARG A 31 10.18 -10.17 -0.42
C ARG A 31 8.97 -9.28 -0.69
N SER A 32 7.81 -9.71 -0.19
CA SER A 32 6.59 -8.91 -0.21
C SER A 32 6.22 -8.56 1.21
N GLU A 33 6.17 -7.27 1.50
CA GLU A 33 5.86 -6.74 2.82
C GLU A 33 4.62 -5.85 2.69
N PHE A 34 3.62 -6.07 3.54
CA PHE A 34 2.42 -5.27 3.54
C PHE A 34 2.10 -4.77 4.94
N TYR A 35 1.54 -3.56 4.97
CA TYR A 35 1.01 -2.94 6.17
C TYR A 35 -0.44 -2.59 5.93
N ARG A 36 -1.26 -2.73 6.96
CA ARG A 36 -2.66 -2.37 6.95
C ARG A 36 -2.99 -1.60 8.21
N GLU A 37 -3.72 -0.51 8.06
CA GLU A 37 -4.20 0.32 9.15
C GLU A 37 -5.67 0.65 8.88
N GLY A 38 -6.53 0.52 9.90
CA GLY A 38 -7.98 0.66 9.74
C GLY A 38 -8.67 -0.48 8.96
N ARG A 39 -9.84 -0.18 8.41
CA ARG A 39 -10.70 -1.15 7.67
C ARG A 39 -10.48 -1.01 6.17
N VAL A 40 -10.18 -2.12 5.48
CA VAL A 40 -10.05 -2.17 4.02
C VAL A 40 -10.79 -3.41 3.51
N PRO A 41 -12.11 -3.32 3.24
CA PRO A 41 -12.95 -4.47 2.93
C PRO A 41 -12.94 -4.76 1.42
N LEU A 42 -11.99 -5.59 0.95
CA LEU A 42 -11.81 -5.86 -0.48
C LEU A 42 -12.93 -6.70 -1.13
N HIS A 43 -13.75 -7.38 -0.33
CA HIS A 43 -14.88 -8.18 -0.83
C HIS A 43 -16.20 -7.40 -0.86
N THR A 44 -16.25 -6.20 -0.29
CA THR A 44 -17.48 -5.40 -0.19
C THR A 44 -17.58 -4.48 -1.41
N LEU A 45 -18.44 -4.81 -2.38
CA LEU A 45 -18.56 -4.07 -3.65
C LEU A 45 -19.01 -2.61 -3.47
N ARG A 46 -19.80 -2.29 -2.44
CA ARG A 46 -20.22 -0.92 -2.15
C ARG A 46 -19.10 -0.04 -1.55
N ALA A 47 -18.01 -0.65 -1.10
CA ALA A 47 -16.94 0.09 -0.45
C ALA A 47 -16.18 0.92 -1.50
N ASN A 48 -16.09 2.23 -1.28
CA ASN A 48 -15.28 3.13 -2.09
C ASN A 48 -13.79 2.93 -1.75
N ILE A 49 -13.13 2.14 -2.59
CA ILE A 49 -11.71 1.79 -2.46
C ILE A 49 -10.97 2.33 -3.67
N ASP A 50 -10.02 3.23 -3.40
CA ASP A 50 -9.10 3.75 -4.39
C ASP A 50 -7.85 2.85 -4.44
N TYR A 51 -7.49 2.38 -5.64
CA TYR A 51 -6.33 1.51 -5.86
C TYR A 51 -5.30 2.20 -6.74
N GLY A 52 -4.07 2.28 -6.27
CA GLY A 52 -2.93 2.78 -7.02
C GLY A 52 -1.82 1.74 -7.10
N PHE A 53 -1.25 1.58 -8.30
CA PHE A 53 -0.04 0.79 -8.53
C PHE A 53 1.06 1.67 -9.12
N TYR A 54 2.29 1.49 -8.62
CA TYR A 54 3.45 2.15 -9.16
C TYR A 54 4.69 1.26 -9.04
N GLU A 55 5.59 1.35 -10.01
CA GLU A 55 6.89 0.67 -9.99
C GLU A 55 8.01 1.67 -9.68
N ALA A 56 8.71 1.47 -8.57
CA ALA A 56 9.92 2.22 -8.26
C ALA A 56 11.13 1.55 -8.91
N LYS A 57 11.84 2.30 -9.76
CA LYS A 57 13.13 1.89 -10.33
C LYS A 57 14.21 2.17 -9.29
N THR A 58 14.94 1.14 -8.87
CA THR A 58 16.06 1.24 -7.94
C THR A 58 17.32 0.67 -8.60
N THR A 59 18.47 0.89 -7.97
CA THR A 59 19.76 0.32 -8.42
C THR A 59 19.77 -1.20 -8.42
N PHE A 60 18.99 -1.84 -7.54
CA PHE A 60 18.96 -3.29 -7.36
C PHE A 60 17.79 -3.97 -8.09
N GLY A 61 17.03 -3.23 -8.90
CA GLY A 61 15.92 -3.75 -9.70
C GLY A 61 14.66 -2.87 -9.64
N ARG A 62 13.49 -3.51 -9.69
CA ARG A 62 12.19 -2.82 -9.56
C ARG A 62 11.50 -3.22 -8.27
N ILE A 63 10.85 -2.25 -7.62
CA ILE A 63 9.98 -2.48 -6.47
C ILE A 63 8.57 -2.10 -6.87
N GLY A 64 7.67 -3.08 -6.84
CA GLY A 64 6.23 -2.84 -7.05
C GLY A 64 5.61 -2.30 -5.77
N VAL A 65 4.86 -1.22 -5.87
CA VAL A 65 4.12 -0.59 -4.77
C VAL A 65 2.64 -0.58 -5.12
N LYS A 66 1.84 -1.25 -4.31
CA LYS A 66 0.38 -1.31 -4.42
C LYS A 66 -0.24 -0.65 -3.19
N VAL A 67 -1.19 0.25 -3.41
CA VAL A 67 -1.86 0.98 -2.33
C VAL A 67 -3.37 0.86 -2.52
N TRP A 68 -4.08 0.58 -1.43
CA TRP A 68 -5.53 0.64 -1.34
C TRP A 68 -5.92 1.66 -0.27
N ILE A 69 -6.78 2.61 -0.60
CA ILE A 69 -7.30 3.62 0.32
C ILE A 69 -8.81 3.46 0.40
N TYR A 70 -9.31 3.16 1.59
CA TYR A 70 -10.74 3.09 1.86
C TYR A 70 -11.27 4.45 2.30
N LYS A 71 -12.17 5.03 1.51
CA LYS A 71 -12.77 6.36 1.75
C LYS A 71 -14.11 6.27 2.49
N GLY A 72 -14.78 5.13 2.42
CA GLY A 72 -16.10 4.91 3.01
C GLY A 72 -16.94 3.97 2.18
N ASP A 73 -18.10 3.60 2.73
CA ASP A 73 -19.21 3.04 1.98
C ASP A 73 -20.03 4.21 1.42
#